data_AF-A0A1F7BHN1-F1
#
_entry.id   AF-A0A1F7BHN1-F1
#
_cell.length_a   1.000
_cell.length_b   1.000
_cell.length_c   1.000
_cell.angle_alpha   90.00
_cell.angle_beta   90.00
_cell.angle_gamma   90.00
#
_symmetry.space_group_name_H-M   'P 1'
#
loop_
_entity.id
_entity.type
_entity.pdbx_description
1 polymer ?
#
loop_
_entity_poly.entity_id
_entity_poly.type
_entity_poly.pdbx_seq_one_letter_code
_entity_poly.pdbx_strand_id
1 'polypeptide(L)'
;MSSSRHQSLHRTSMWLTIAFGAISLGIVVASIVAMNVESAQALILPHMRKKIPWVFIEPQQIEEGVTVPPDSHVIIHLPESFRQIAREVLLGHDGKTIRYWGYCLPQNYDPAIVEARKGLPGKLFLSEAERAERAERERAKRQPFSVFRLPTKKDVQENRNITSIRHELEMFTPSLLCYIMTESPLAIGLDYDTDSLNIKLEQGLGTDPDSPDTDFDGIWDGIEYFTDTSPLFRDSDTDGLIDGIEDRNWNGRIDPGETDPRTQDSDRDHLCDGLCRVKIGRSQQVIIGEDLNLNGIVEEGETDPLKKDTDGDGVEDYTAYLRCQMGENTLCIR
;
A
#
# COMPACT_ATOMS: atom_id res chain seq x y z
N MET A 1 -53.41 -77.66 22.96
CA MET A 1 -53.16 -76.21 23.22
C MET A 1 -51.66 -75.89 23.23
N SER A 2 -50.95 -76.03 22.11
CA SER A 2 -49.51 -75.64 22.03
C SER A 2 -49.03 -75.21 20.63
N SER A 3 -49.87 -75.29 19.58
CA SER A 3 -49.42 -74.98 18.20
C SER A 3 -49.82 -73.60 17.67
N SER A 4 -50.71 -72.84 18.31
CA SER A 4 -51.22 -71.55 17.79
C SER A 4 -50.52 -70.31 18.34
N ARG A 5 -49.75 -70.41 19.43
CA ARG A 5 -49.01 -69.27 20.01
C ARG A 5 -47.67 -68.99 19.32
N HIS A 6 -47.04 -70.00 18.72
CA HIS A 6 -45.74 -69.82 18.03
C HIS A 6 -45.86 -69.13 16.66
N GLN A 7 -46.99 -69.31 15.95
CA GLN A 7 -47.20 -68.69 14.64
C GLN A 7 -47.59 -67.20 14.72
N SER A 8 -48.24 -66.75 15.81
CA SER A 8 -48.59 -65.33 15.97
C SER A 8 -47.38 -64.49 16.36
N LEU A 9 -46.49 -65.01 17.21
CA LEU A 9 -45.23 -64.36 17.62
C LEU A 9 -44.25 -64.20 16.44
N HIS A 10 -44.19 -65.17 15.52
CA HIS A 10 -43.34 -65.06 14.33
C HIS A 10 -43.85 -64.02 13.33
N ARG A 11 -45.18 -63.88 13.17
CA ARG A 11 -45.76 -62.84 12.31
C ARG A 11 -45.56 -61.46 12.91
N THR A 12 -45.80 -61.27 14.21
CA THR A 12 -45.58 -59.95 14.84
C THR A 12 -44.10 -59.56 14.87
N SER A 13 -43.19 -60.51 15.10
CA SER A 13 -41.74 -60.29 14.99
C SER A 13 -41.31 -59.92 13.56
N MET A 14 -41.86 -60.58 12.54
CA MET A 14 -41.58 -60.27 11.14
C MET A 14 -42.05 -58.86 10.75
N TRP A 15 -43.25 -58.45 11.19
CA TRP A 15 -43.75 -57.09 10.96
C TRP A 15 -42.95 -56.03 11.71
N LEU A 16 -42.48 -56.33 12.93
CA LEU A 16 -41.57 -55.45 13.68
C LEU A 16 -40.22 -55.30 12.98
N THR A 17 -39.62 -56.37 12.44
CA THR A 17 -38.35 -56.26 11.70
C THR A 17 -38.48 -55.48 10.40
N ILE A 18 -39.62 -55.60 9.71
CA ILE A 18 -39.90 -54.81 8.50
C ILE A 18 -40.14 -53.34 8.86
N ALA A 19 -40.85 -53.07 9.96
CA ALA A 19 -41.08 -51.71 10.44
C ALA A 19 -39.77 -51.04 10.88
N PHE A 20 -38.92 -51.71 11.66
CA PHE A 20 -37.62 -51.20 12.05
C PHE A 20 -36.68 -51.03 10.84
N GLY A 21 -36.73 -51.94 9.87
CA GLY A 21 -36.01 -51.80 8.60
C GLY A 21 -36.43 -50.58 7.81
N ALA A 22 -37.75 -50.34 7.66
CA ALA A 22 -38.29 -49.18 6.97
C ALA A 22 -37.98 -47.86 7.69
N ILE A 23 -38.03 -47.85 9.04
CA ILE A 23 -37.66 -46.69 9.85
C ILE A 23 -36.16 -46.40 9.73
N SER A 24 -35.30 -47.43 9.77
CA SER A 24 -33.84 -47.25 9.59
C SER A 24 -33.49 -46.72 8.20
N LEU A 25 -34.16 -47.22 7.16
CA LEU A 25 -34.00 -46.72 5.79
C LEU A 25 -34.50 -45.27 5.67
N GLY A 26 -35.64 -44.94 6.31
CA GLY A 26 -36.17 -43.59 6.36
C GLY A 26 -35.23 -42.61 7.07
N ILE A 27 -34.58 -43.01 8.16
CA ILE A 27 -33.58 -42.21 8.88
C ILE A 27 -32.31 -42.05 8.03
N VAL A 28 -31.80 -43.11 7.40
CA VAL A 28 -30.63 -43.02 6.53
C VAL A 28 -30.90 -42.14 5.31
N VAL A 29 -32.09 -42.23 4.70
CA VAL A 29 -32.49 -41.35 3.60
C VAL A 29 -32.67 -39.91 4.08
N ALA A 30 -33.27 -39.68 5.26
CA ALA A 30 -33.40 -38.34 5.84
C ALA A 30 -32.04 -37.73 6.22
N SER A 31 -31.09 -38.54 6.70
CA SER A 31 -29.71 -38.12 6.98
C SER A 31 -28.91 -37.84 5.70
N ILE A 32 -29.06 -38.65 4.64
CA ILE A 32 -28.43 -38.37 3.33
C ILE A 32 -29.04 -37.10 2.70
N VAL A 33 -30.35 -36.89 2.85
CA VAL A 33 -31.01 -35.65 2.38
C VAL A 33 -30.55 -34.45 3.22
N ALA A 34 -30.46 -34.56 4.55
CA ALA A 34 -29.99 -33.47 5.40
C ALA A 34 -28.50 -33.13 5.17
N MET A 35 -27.64 -34.13 4.95
CA MET A 35 -26.23 -33.93 4.58
C MET A 35 -26.07 -33.30 3.18
N ASN A 36 -27.04 -33.52 2.29
CA ASN A 36 -27.08 -32.86 0.99
C ASN A 36 -27.71 -31.46 1.03
N VAL A 37 -28.41 -31.05 2.09
CA VAL A 37 -29.05 -29.71 2.12
C VAL A 37 -28.05 -28.60 2.49
N GLU A 38 -26.97 -28.90 3.22
CA GLU A 38 -25.87 -27.93 3.41
C GLU A 38 -24.91 -27.83 2.20
N SER A 39 -24.94 -28.81 1.29
CA SER A 39 -24.09 -28.83 0.08
C SER A 39 -24.86 -28.60 -1.24
N ALA A 40 -26.19 -28.62 -1.22
CA ALA A 40 -27.04 -28.34 -2.39
C ALA A 40 -27.51 -26.87 -2.50
N GLN A 41 -26.94 -25.96 -1.70
CA GLN A 41 -27.08 -24.51 -1.94
C GLN A 41 -26.08 -23.96 -2.98
N ALA A 42 -25.25 -24.83 -3.57
CA ALA A 42 -24.40 -24.50 -4.71
C ALA A 42 -25.06 -24.75 -6.08
N LEU A 43 -26.37 -25.03 -6.15
CA LEU A 43 -27.09 -25.17 -7.41
C LEU A 43 -27.74 -23.85 -7.85
N ILE A 44 -26.98 -23.10 -8.66
CA ILE A 44 -27.45 -22.10 -9.63
C ILE A 44 -28.38 -21.03 -9.04
N LEU A 45 -27.84 -20.17 -8.17
CA LEU A 45 -28.15 -18.76 -8.38
C LEU A 45 -27.56 -18.41 -9.74
N PRO A 46 -28.31 -17.88 -10.73
CA PRO A 46 -27.65 -17.18 -11.82
C PRO A 46 -26.75 -16.17 -11.12
N HIS A 47 -25.43 -16.34 -11.24
CA HIS A 47 -24.53 -15.26 -10.91
C HIS A 47 -24.97 -14.14 -11.84
N MET A 48 -25.83 -13.26 -11.34
CA MET A 48 -26.02 -11.93 -11.85
C MET A 48 -24.63 -11.35 -11.76
N ARG A 49 -23.79 -11.60 -12.79
CA ARG A 49 -22.48 -10.98 -12.91
C ARG A 49 -22.79 -9.50 -12.80
N LYS A 50 -22.45 -8.91 -11.66
CA LYS A 50 -22.63 -7.48 -11.45
C LYS A 50 -22.02 -6.83 -12.69
N LYS A 51 -22.80 -6.00 -13.37
CA LYS A 51 -22.33 -5.33 -14.57
C LYS A 51 -21.16 -4.46 -14.14
N ILE A 52 -19.96 -4.83 -14.58
CA ILE A 52 -18.73 -4.09 -14.29
C ILE A 52 -18.87 -2.71 -14.96
N PRO A 53 -18.71 -1.61 -14.22
CA PRO A 53 -18.87 -0.27 -14.78
C PRO A 53 -17.74 0.07 -15.76
N TRP A 54 -18.02 0.96 -16.70
CA TRP A 54 -17.03 1.52 -17.62
C TRP A 54 -16.69 2.94 -17.17
N VAL A 55 -15.39 3.25 -17.11
CA VAL A 55 -14.85 4.56 -16.74
C VAL A 55 -13.89 5.00 -17.84
N PHE A 56 -13.99 6.27 -18.21
CA PHE A 56 -13.12 6.91 -19.19
C PHE A 56 -12.36 8.02 -18.48
N ILE A 57 -11.04 8.02 -18.62
CA ILE A 57 -10.15 9.01 -18.04
C ILE A 57 -9.51 9.78 -19.19
N GLU A 58 -9.79 11.08 -19.22
CA GLU A 58 -9.29 12.00 -20.24
C GLU A 58 -7.86 12.45 -19.94
N PRO A 59 -7.10 12.91 -20.96
CA PRO A 59 -5.70 13.34 -20.80
C PRO A 59 -5.48 14.35 -19.68
N GLN A 60 -6.35 15.37 -19.58
CA GLN A 60 -6.24 16.41 -18.56
C GLN A 60 -6.36 15.85 -17.13
N GLN A 61 -7.18 14.81 -16.93
CA GLN A 61 -7.34 14.18 -15.62
C GLN A 61 -6.08 13.43 -15.19
N ILE A 62 -5.32 12.89 -16.15
CA ILE A 62 -4.02 12.25 -15.86
C ILE A 62 -2.99 13.31 -15.48
N GLU A 63 -2.98 14.45 -16.17
CA GLU A 63 -2.11 15.57 -15.83
C GLU A 63 -2.42 16.13 -14.43
N GLU A 64 -3.69 16.21 -14.06
CA GLU A 64 -4.12 16.66 -12.72
C GLU A 64 -3.94 15.59 -11.62
N GLY A 65 -3.69 14.35 -12.01
CA GLY A 65 -3.73 13.19 -11.12
C GLY A 65 -5.15 12.66 -10.92
N VAL A 66 -5.33 11.36 -11.12
CA VAL A 66 -6.62 10.69 -11.06
C VAL A 66 -6.49 9.27 -10.54
N THR A 67 -7.46 8.82 -9.75
CA THR A 67 -7.48 7.44 -9.26
C THR A 67 -8.33 6.55 -10.15
N VAL A 68 -7.76 5.45 -10.62
CA VAL A 68 -8.47 4.38 -11.30
C VAL A 68 -9.28 3.58 -10.27
N PRO A 69 -10.61 3.49 -10.42
CA PRO A 69 -11.42 2.71 -9.49
C PRO A 69 -11.21 1.20 -9.67
N PRO A 70 -11.19 0.43 -8.57
CA PRO A 70 -11.06 -1.03 -8.63
C PRO A 70 -12.28 -1.67 -9.28
N ASP A 71 -12.10 -2.92 -9.74
CA ASP A 71 -13.20 -3.75 -10.27
C ASP A 71 -14.04 -3.05 -11.36
N SER A 72 -13.38 -2.28 -12.22
CA SER A 72 -14.02 -1.51 -13.29
C SER A 72 -13.26 -1.64 -14.62
N HIS A 73 -13.98 -1.43 -15.73
CA HIS A 73 -13.39 -1.34 -17.06
C HIS A 73 -12.92 0.09 -17.30
N VAL A 74 -11.63 0.36 -17.21
CA VAL A 74 -11.09 1.71 -17.36
C VAL A 74 -10.39 1.85 -18.70
N ILE A 75 -10.73 2.91 -19.43
CA ILE A 75 -9.99 3.35 -20.61
C ILE A 75 -9.33 4.67 -20.25
N ILE A 76 -8.02 4.74 -20.46
CA ILE A 76 -7.22 5.94 -20.28
C ILE A 76 -6.66 6.39 -21.64
N HIS A 77 -6.68 7.69 -21.88
CA HIS A 77 -6.02 8.31 -23.01
C HIS A 77 -4.85 9.15 -22.50
N LEU A 78 -3.63 8.79 -22.86
CA LEU A 78 -2.44 9.44 -22.33
C LEU A 78 -2.23 10.85 -22.93
N PRO A 79 -1.82 11.84 -22.13
CA PRO A 79 -1.59 13.20 -22.62
C PRO A 79 -0.39 13.32 -23.57
N GLU A 80 -0.35 14.44 -24.28
CA GLU A 80 0.72 14.81 -25.22
C GLU A 80 1.88 15.57 -24.57
N SER A 81 1.77 15.87 -23.27
CA SER A 81 2.72 16.70 -22.51
C SER A 81 4.06 16.01 -22.22
N PHE A 82 4.13 14.69 -22.25
CA PHE A 82 5.38 13.93 -22.06
C PHE A 82 5.88 13.34 -23.39
N ARG A 83 7.15 12.90 -23.45
CA ARG A 83 7.69 12.19 -24.64
C ARG A 83 7.60 10.68 -24.51
N GLN A 84 8.08 10.17 -23.38
CA GLN A 84 7.99 8.77 -23.01
C GLN A 84 8.03 8.70 -21.50
N ILE A 85 7.17 7.89 -20.91
CA ILE A 85 7.06 7.74 -19.46
C ILE A 85 7.15 6.27 -19.08
N ALA A 86 7.86 5.96 -17.99
CA ALA A 86 7.90 4.61 -17.47
C ALA A 86 6.59 4.28 -16.76
N ARG A 87 6.27 2.99 -16.64
CA ARG A 87 5.06 2.52 -15.97
C ARG A 87 4.98 2.98 -14.52
N GLU A 88 6.08 2.91 -13.78
CA GLU A 88 6.12 3.27 -12.37
C GLU A 88 5.89 4.78 -12.17
N VAL A 89 6.44 5.61 -13.06
CA VAL A 89 6.26 7.06 -13.09
C VAL A 89 4.80 7.45 -13.43
N LEU A 90 4.10 6.63 -14.23
CA LEU A 90 2.70 6.87 -14.60
C LEU A 90 1.68 6.31 -13.59
N LEU A 91 1.96 5.12 -13.04
CA LEU A 91 1.02 4.33 -12.23
C LEU A 91 1.44 4.22 -10.76
N GLY A 92 2.48 4.95 -10.36
CA GLY A 92 3.10 4.89 -9.04
C GLY A 92 3.87 3.60 -8.75
N HIS A 93 4.42 3.54 -7.54
CA HIS A 93 5.22 2.42 -7.02
C HIS A 93 4.40 1.27 -6.42
N ASP A 94 3.08 1.42 -6.37
CA ASP A 94 2.16 0.41 -5.82
C ASP A 94 2.10 -0.88 -6.65
N GLY A 95 2.78 -0.98 -7.79
CA GLY A 95 2.77 -2.19 -8.61
C GLY A 95 3.27 -3.46 -7.89
N LYS A 96 4.04 -3.31 -6.80
CA LYS A 96 4.49 -4.42 -5.93
C LYS A 96 3.40 -4.93 -4.99
N THR A 97 2.46 -4.08 -4.60
CA THR A 97 1.38 -4.39 -3.63
C THR A 97 0.05 -4.62 -4.32
N ILE A 98 -0.25 -3.82 -5.36
CA ILE A 98 -1.50 -3.82 -6.11
C ILE A 98 -1.34 -4.63 -7.41
N ARG A 99 -2.22 -5.61 -7.59
CA ARG A 99 -2.34 -6.32 -8.87
C ARG A 99 -3.18 -5.49 -9.83
N TYR A 100 -2.54 -5.15 -10.94
CA TYR A 100 -3.22 -4.57 -12.08
C TYR A 100 -2.66 -5.14 -13.37
N TRP A 101 -3.47 -5.07 -14.41
CA TRP A 101 -3.06 -5.36 -15.77
C TRP A 101 -3.71 -4.37 -16.71
N GLY A 102 -3.02 -4.10 -17.80
CA GLY A 102 -3.56 -3.26 -18.84
C GLY A 102 -3.04 -3.62 -20.21
N TYR A 103 -3.69 -3.04 -21.20
CA TYR A 103 -3.44 -3.31 -22.61
C TYR A 103 -3.55 -2.01 -23.39
N CYS A 104 -2.48 -1.64 -24.09
CA CYS A 104 -2.44 -0.44 -24.90
C CYS A 104 -2.60 -0.77 -26.38
N LEU A 105 -3.51 -0.06 -27.02
CA LEU A 105 -3.72 -0.12 -28.46
C LEU A 105 -2.57 0.62 -29.18
N PRO A 106 -2.12 0.12 -30.35
CA PRO A 106 -1.13 0.84 -31.15
C PRO A 106 -1.73 2.16 -31.68
N GLN A 107 -0.95 3.23 -31.70
CA GLN A 107 -1.39 4.56 -32.18
C GLN A 107 -1.91 4.52 -33.63
N ASN A 108 -1.32 3.68 -34.49
CA ASN A 108 -1.74 3.51 -35.89
C ASN A 108 -2.73 2.35 -36.02
N TYR A 109 -3.86 2.43 -35.31
CA TYR A 109 -4.91 1.41 -35.33
C TYR A 109 -5.74 1.51 -36.62
N ASP A 110 -5.33 0.80 -37.67
CA ASP A 110 -6.11 0.63 -38.90
C ASP A 110 -7.02 -0.61 -38.79
N PRO A 111 -8.36 -0.44 -38.78
CA PRO A 111 -9.31 -1.56 -38.70
C PRO A 111 -9.11 -2.62 -39.79
N ALA A 112 -8.68 -2.21 -41.00
CA ALA A 112 -8.50 -3.10 -42.14
C ALA A 112 -7.32 -4.07 -41.96
N ILE A 113 -6.30 -3.68 -41.16
CA ILE A 113 -5.13 -4.51 -40.85
C ILE A 113 -5.48 -5.57 -39.79
N VAL A 114 -6.47 -5.31 -38.92
CA VAL A 114 -6.87 -6.19 -37.81
C VAL A 114 -7.66 -7.39 -38.29
N GLU A 115 -8.57 -7.22 -39.27
CA GLU A 115 -9.34 -8.33 -39.84
C GLU A 115 -8.44 -9.42 -40.45
N ALA A 116 -7.25 -9.04 -40.91
CA ALA A 116 -6.26 -9.93 -41.51
C ALA A 116 -5.28 -10.57 -40.50
N ARG A 117 -5.16 -10.04 -39.27
CA ARG A 117 -4.18 -10.50 -38.27
C ARG A 117 -4.77 -11.56 -37.34
N LYS A 118 -3.96 -12.59 -37.04
CA LYS A 118 -4.22 -13.50 -35.92
C LYS A 118 -3.60 -12.93 -34.64
N GLY A 119 -4.42 -12.41 -33.74
CA GLY A 119 -3.99 -11.90 -32.43
C GLY A 119 -4.46 -10.46 -32.16
N LEU A 120 -4.47 -10.06 -30.89
CA LEU A 120 -4.79 -8.69 -30.49
C LEU A 120 -3.57 -7.77 -30.75
N PRO A 121 -3.72 -6.63 -31.46
CA PRO A 121 -2.61 -5.86 -32.04
C PRO A 121 -1.86 -4.93 -31.06
N GLY A 122 -2.16 -4.99 -29.77
CA GLY A 122 -1.61 -4.11 -28.74
C GLY A 122 -0.67 -4.84 -27.80
N LYS A 123 -0.08 -4.06 -26.89
CA LYS A 123 0.90 -4.56 -25.93
C LYS A 123 0.28 -4.63 -24.54
N LEU A 124 0.60 -5.70 -23.83
CA LEU A 124 0.15 -5.89 -22.45
C LEU A 124 1.20 -5.37 -21.47
N PHE A 125 0.74 -4.73 -20.40
CA PHE A 125 1.55 -4.46 -19.22
C PHE A 125 0.89 -5.05 -17.98
N LEU A 126 1.71 -5.43 -17.03
CA LEU A 126 1.36 -6.13 -15.80
C LEU A 126 2.15 -5.52 -14.66
N SER A 127 1.51 -5.35 -13.50
CA SER A 127 2.22 -4.98 -12.28
C SER A 127 3.19 -6.08 -11.82
N GLU A 128 4.15 -5.74 -10.96
CA GLU A 128 5.05 -6.68 -10.30
C GLU A 128 4.26 -7.78 -9.59
N ALA A 129 3.23 -7.40 -8.83
CA ALA A 129 2.39 -8.33 -8.08
C ALA A 129 1.68 -9.32 -9.01
N GLU A 130 1.13 -8.86 -10.13
CA GLU A 130 0.45 -9.73 -11.10
C GLU A 130 1.44 -10.65 -11.83
N ARG A 131 2.65 -10.16 -12.14
CA ARG A 131 3.72 -10.99 -12.71
C ARG A 131 4.16 -12.09 -11.73
N ALA A 132 4.32 -11.76 -10.45
CA ALA A 132 4.70 -12.69 -9.40
C ALA A 132 3.63 -13.80 -9.25
N GLU A 133 2.36 -13.44 -9.12
CA GLU A 133 1.24 -14.38 -9.02
C GLU A 133 1.19 -15.36 -10.20
N ARG A 134 1.41 -14.86 -11.44
CA ARG A 134 1.47 -15.73 -12.63
C ARG A 134 2.67 -16.67 -12.59
N ALA A 135 3.84 -16.17 -12.21
CA ALA A 135 5.05 -16.98 -12.09
C ALA A 135 4.87 -18.10 -11.04
N GLU A 136 4.20 -17.80 -9.92
CA GLU A 136 3.86 -18.79 -8.90
C GLU A 136 2.89 -19.85 -9.41
N ARG A 137 1.81 -19.44 -10.10
CA ARG A 137 0.87 -20.39 -10.73
C ARG A 137 1.56 -21.29 -11.75
N GLU A 138 2.47 -20.74 -12.55
CA GLU A 138 3.26 -21.53 -13.49
C GLU A 138 4.20 -22.50 -12.75
N ARG A 139 4.84 -22.05 -11.67
CA ARG A 139 5.68 -22.90 -10.81
C ARG A 139 4.89 -24.01 -10.14
N ALA A 140 3.66 -23.74 -9.68
CA ALA A 140 2.78 -24.73 -9.07
C ALA A 140 2.29 -25.79 -10.08
N LYS A 141 2.07 -25.40 -11.34
CA LYS A 141 1.77 -26.33 -12.43
C LYS A 141 2.96 -27.23 -12.77
N ARG A 142 4.19 -26.73 -12.62
CA ARG A 142 5.41 -27.52 -12.79
C ARG A 142 5.54 -28.48 -11.61
N GLN A 143 5.33 -29.77 -11.88
CA GLN A 143 5.47 -30.78 -10.84
C GLN A 143 6.95 -30.87 -10.40
N PRO A 144 7.26 -30.78 -9.10
CA PRO A 144 8.64 -30.78 -8.62
C PRO A 144 9.30 -32.13 -8.91
N PHE A 145 10.56 -32.08 -9.35
CA PHE A 145 11.36 -33.29 -9.53
C PHE A 145 11.55 -33.99 -8.20
N SER A 146 11.34 -35.30 -8.19
CA SER A 146 11.61 -36.16 -7.05
C SER A 146 12.45 -37.33 -7.52
N VAL A 147 13.29 -37.90 -6.65
CA VAL A 147 14.05 -39.12 -6.93
C VAL A 147 13.13 -40.27 -7.35
N PHE A 148 11.88 -40.24 -6.89
CA PHE A 148 10.84 -41.22 -7.22
C PHE A 148 10.01 -40.83 -8.45
N ARG A 149 10.24 -39.65 -9.03
CA ARG A 149 9.58 -39.22 -10.26
C ARG A 149 10.49 -38.32 -11.11
N LEU A 150 11.22 -38.97 -12.01
CA LEU A 150 12.06 -38.33 -13.01
C LEU A 150 11.18 -37.71 -14.13
N PRO A 151 11.59 -36.56 -14.69
CA PRO A 151 10.90 -35.96 -15.83
C PRO A 151 10.85 -36.89 -17.04
N THR A 152 9.69 -36.97 -17.67
CA THR A 152 9.54 -37.63 -18.97
C THR A 152 9.76 -36.63 -20.11
N LYS A 153 10.02 -37.12 -21.32
CA LYS A 153 10.12 -36.27 -22.53
C LYS A 153 8.84 -35.45 -22.78
N LYS A 154 7.67 -35.98 -22.36
CA LYS A 154 6.38 -35.28 -22.46
C LYS A 154 6.33 -34.07 -21.53
N ASP A 155 6.79 -34.20 -20.29
CA ASP A 155 6.83 -33.10 -19.32
C ASP A 155 7.75 -31.94 -19.78
N VAL A 156 8.86 -32.28 -20.43
CA VAL A 156 9.79 -31.29 -21.02
C VAL A 156 9.17 -30.58 -22.23
N GLN A 157 8.30 -31.26 -22.97
CA GLN A 157 7.71 -30.75 -24.21
C GLN A 157 6.40 -29.97 -23.96
N GLU A 158 5.58 -30.38 -22.99
CA GLU A 158 4.41 -29.62 -22.51
C GLU A 158 4.81 -28.28 -21.90
N ASN A 159 5.92 -28.23 -21.13
CA ASN A 159 6.46 -26.97 -20.60
C ASN A 159 6.84 -25.94 -21.68
N ARG A 160 7.04 -26.36 -22.94
CA ARG A 160 7.37 -25.46 -24.06
C ARG A 160 6.13 -24.86 -24.74
N ASN A 161 4.95 -25.46 -24.57
CA ASN A 161 3.73 -25.09 -25.29
C ASN A 161 2.77 -24.20 -24.48
N ILE A 162 3.13 -23.84 -23.23
CA ILE A 162 2.34 -22.89 -22.44
C ILE A 162 2.58 -21.49 -23.03
N THR A 163 1.63 -21.01 -23.84
CA THR A 163 1.57 -19.61 -24.27
C THR A 163 1.18 -18.76 -23.07
N SER A 164 2.17 -18.44 -22.25
CA SER A 164 2.05 -17.50 -21.14
C SER A 164 1.74 -16.11 -21.70
N ILE A 165 0.71 -15.46 -21.20
CA ILE A 165 0.46 -14.04 -21.47
C ILE A 165 1.57 -13.25 -20.78
N ARG A 166 2.43 -12.59 -21.56
CA ARG A 166 3.63 -11.92 -21.07
C ARG A 166 3.42 -10.43 -20.92
N HIS A 167 4.14 -9.85 -19.97
CA HIS A 167 4.36 -8.41 -19.91
C HIS A 167 5.23 -8.00 -21.11
N GLU A 168 4.85 -6.93 -21.81
CA GLU A 168 5.52 -6.45 -23.04
C GLU A 168 5.77 -4.93 -23.06
N LEU A 169 5.18 -4.16 -22.14
CA LEU A 169 5.20 -2.70 -22.16
C LEU A 169 5.55 -2.13 -20.77
N GLU A 170 6.77 -1.60 -20.64
CA GLU A 170 7.21 -0.81 -19.48
C GLU A 170 7.23 0.70 -19.76
N MET A 171 7.25 1.10 -21.05
CA MET A 171 7.36 2.50 -21.44
C MET A 171 6.19 2.92 -22.31
N PHE A 172 5.52 4.00 -21.93
CA PHE A 172 4.36 4.55 -22.61
C PHE A 172 4.76 5.73 -23.48
N THR A 173 4.09 5.87 -24.63
CA THR A 173 4.21 7.00 -25.54
C THR A 173 2.95 7.86 -25.48
N PRO A 174 3.00 9.11 -25.97
CA PRO A 174 1.90 10.06 -25.85
C PRO A 174 0.70 9.63 -26.69
N SER A 175 -0.50 10.10 -26.37
CA SER A 175 -1.74 9.77 -27.11
C SER A 175 -2.05 8.26 -27.21
N LEU A 176 -1.43 7.41 -26.38
CA LEU A 176 -1.78 6.00 -26.31
C LEU A 176 -3.16 5.83 -25.67
N LEU A 177 -3.95 4.95 -26.26
CA LEU A 177 -5.22 4.50 -25.68
C LEU A 177 -5.00 3.17 -24.98
N CYS A 178 -5.11 3.16 -23.65
CA CYS A 178 -4.86 1.99 -22.84
C CYS A 178 -6.11 1.60 -22.05
N TYR A 179 -6.34 0.30 -21.96
CA TYR A 179 -7.33 -0.30 -21.08
C TYR A 179 -6.64 -0.78 -19.80
N ILE A 180 -7.26 -0.57 -18.64
CA ILE A 180 -6.72 -0.95 -17.32
C ILE A 180 -7.80 -1.59 -16.47
N MET A 181 -7.42 -2.62 -15.71
CA MET A 181 -8.15 -3.13 -14.56
C MET A 181 -7.23 -3.30 -13.36
N THR A 182 -7.75 -2.99 -12.19
CA THR A 182 -7.02 -3.03 -10.93
C THR A 182 -7.88 -3.75 -9.88
N GLU A 183 -7.22 -4.39 -8.90
CA GLU A 183 -7.91 -4.98 -7.75
C GLU A 183 -8.20 -3.95 -6.63
N SER A 184 -7.39 -2.89 -6.57
CA SER A 184 -7.48 -1.79 -5.59
C SER A 184 -7.39 -0.45 -6.30
N PRO A 185 -7.90 0.66 -5.71
CA PRO A 185 -7.72 1.99 -6.29
C PRO A 185 -6.26 2.24 -6.65
N LEU A 186 -5.99 2.69 -7.88
CA LEU A 186 -4.63 2.91 -8.38
C LEU A 186 -4.50 4.37 -8.79
N ALA A 187 -3.62 5.12 -8.14
CA ALA A 187 -3.32 6.48 -8.57
C ALA A 187 -2.61 6.46 -9.92
N ILE A 188 -3.02 7.37 -10.81
CA ILE A 188 -2.37 7.62 -12.09
C ILE A 188 -2.08 9.11 -12.16
N GLY A 189 -0.86 9.45 -12.50
CA GLY A 189 -0.37 10.83 -12.61
C GLY A 189 0.97 10.86 -13.31
N LEU A 190 1.45 12.04 -13.67
CA LEU A 190 2.84 12.23 -14.08
C LEU A 190 3.62 12.62 -12.82
N ASP A 191 4.63 11.84 -12.44
CA ASP A 191 5.44 12.00 -11.21
C ASP A 191 6.88 11.58 -11.58
N TYR A 192 7.73 12.55 -11.97
CA TYR A 192 8.99 12.28 -12.70
C TYR A 192 10.14 11.83 -11.81
N ASP A 193 10.24 12.40 -10.62
CA ASP A 193 11.23 12.07 -9.60
C ASP A 193 10.75 10.99 -8.62
N THR A 194 9.48 10.61 -8.71
CA THR A 194 8.88 9.43 -8.06
C THR A 194 8.75 9.54 -6.56
N ASP A 195 8.48 10.75 -6.08
CA ASP A 195 8.34 11.10 -4.67
C ASP A 195 6.88 10.97 -4.16
N SER A 196 5.95 10.57 -5.03
CA SER A 196 4.51 10.43 -4.83
C SER A 196 3.68 11.72 -4.95
N LEU A 197 4.28 12.84 -5.37
CA LEU A 197 3.57 14.01 -5.87
C LEU A 197 3.53 13.99 -7.38
N ASN A 198 2.39 14.42 -7.93
CA ASN A 198 2.32 14.59 -9.38
C ASN A 198 2.77 16.00 -9.75
N ILE A 199 3.31 16.15 -10.96
CA ILE A 199 3.83 17.40 -11.53
C ILE A 199 2.85 18.57 -11.36
N LYS A 200 1.54 18.33 -11.46
CA LYS A 200 0.54 19.40 -11.33
C LYS A 200 0.41 19.89 -9.89
N LEU A 201 0.49 18.99 -8.92
CA LEU A 201 0.49 19.29 -7.51
C LEU A 201 1.80 20.00 -7.12
N GLU A 202 2.94 19.49 -7.58
CA GLU A 202 4.25 20.09 -7.38
C GLU A 202 4.31 21.53 -7.90
N GLN A 203 3.85 21.77 -9.13
CA GLN A 203 3.70 23.12 -9.67
C GLN A 203 2.81 24.03 -8.83
N GLY A 204 1.83 23.46 -8.13
CA GLY A 204 0.93 24.17 -7.22
C GLY A 204 1.58 24.51 -5.89
N LEU A 205 2.48 23.63 -5.39
CA LEU A 205 3.25 23.81 -4.17
C LEU A 205 4.48 24.71 -4.38
N GLY A 206 5.06 24.67 -5.59
CA GLY A 206 6.31 25.34 -5.94
C GLY A 206 7.55 24.46 -5.79
N THR A 207 7.38 23.15 -5.59
CA THR A 207 8.47 22.15 -5.57
C THR A 207 9.03 21.89 -6.96
N ASP A 208 10.21 21.28 -7.06
CA ASP A 208 10.89 20.97 -8.31
C ASP A 208 10.50 19.58 -8.84
N PRO A 209 9.74 19.46 -9.95
CA PRO A 209 9.24 18.17 -10.46
C PRO A 209 10.27 17.15 -10.91
N ASP A 210 11.55 17.54 -10.92
CA ASP A 210 12.67 16.66 -11.26
C ASP A 210 13.55 16.35 -10.03
N SER A 211 13.14 16.76 -8.82
CA SER A 211 13.88 16.58 -7.55
C SER A 211 12.94 16.09 -6.44
N PRO A 212 13.11 14.85 -5.94
CA PRO A 212 12.17 14.28 -4.97
C PRO A 212 12.24 14.93 -3.58
N ASP A 213 13.18 15.83 -3.36
CA ASP A 213 13.46 16.59 -2.14
C ASP A 213 13.95 17.97 -2.61
N THR A 214 13.10 18.97 -2.53
CA THR A 214 13.33 20.29 -3.13
C THR A 214 14.23 21.18 -2.27
N ASP A 215 14.15 21.07 -0.95
CA ASP A 215 14.90 21.93 -0.02
C ASP A 215 16.16 21.26 0.57
N PHE A 216 16.34 19.97 0.29
CA PHE A 216 17.48 19.15 0.60
C PHE A 216 17.69 18.90 2.10
N ASP A 217 16.63 18.78 2.88
CA ASP A 217 16.70 18.39 4.29
C ASP A 217 16.77 16.86 4.51
N GLY A 218 16.40 16.07 3.50
CA GLY A 218 16.43 14.61 3.50
C GLY A 218 15.06 13.94 3.45
N ILE A 219 13.97 14.68 3.67
CA ILE A 219 12.59 14.20 3.54
C ILE A 219 12.14 14.48 2.10
N TRP A 220 11.32 13.59 1.54
CA TRP A 220 10.79 13.79 0.19
C TRP A 220 9.59 14.73 0.19
N ASP A 221 9.45 15.56 -0.83
CA ASP A 221 8.41 16.60 -0.90
C ASP A 221 7.01 15.99 -0.72
N GLY A 222 6.78 14.82 -1.31
CA GLY A 222 5.55 14.06 -1.16
C GLY A 222 5.28 13.58 0.26
N ILE A 223 6.30 13.15 1.00
CA ILE A 223 6.15 12.80 2.41
C ILE A 223 5.75 14.04 3.18
N GLU A 224 6.49 15.14 3.02
CA GLU A 224 6.26 16.38 3.75
C GLU A 224 4.86 16.96 3.52
N TYR A 225 4.41 16.97 2.27
CA TYR A 225 3.06 17.38 1.89
C TYR A 225 1.97 16.58 2.61
N PHE A 226 2.17 15.28 2.82
CA PHE A 226 1.21 14.43 3.53
C PHE A 226 1.34 14.45 5.05
N THR A 227 2.46 14.96 5.59
CA THR A 227 2.76 14.95 7.03
C THR A 227 2.77 16.34 7.69
N ASP A 228 2.43 17.37 6.93
CA ASP A 228 2.31 18.78 7.33
C ASP A 228 3.66 19.43 7.73
N THR A 229 4.76 18.96 7.14
CA THR A 229 6.04 19.70 7.08
C THR A 229 6.13 20.46 5.74
N SER A 230 7.17 21.26 5.55
CA SER A 230 7.27 22.21 4.46
C SER A 230 8.31 21.80 3.41
N PRO A 231 7.91 21.36 2.20
CA PRO A 231 8.84 20.91 1.16
C PRO A 231 9.67 22.00 0.48
N LEU A 232 9.61 23.22 1.02
CA LEU A 232 10.35 24.39 0.54
C LEU A 232 11.21 25.03 1.64
N PHE A 233 11.09 24.53 2.87
CA PHE A 233 11.75 25.07 4.05
C PHE A 233 12.25 23.91 4.91
N ARG A 234 13.56 23.67 4.84
CA ARG A 234 14.31 22.64 5.58
C ARG A 234 14.07 22.56 7.09
N ASP A 235 13.42 23.56 7.66
CA ASP A 235 13.19 23.78 9.08
C ASP A 235 11.79 24.39 9.19
N SER A 236 10.80 23.51 9.33
CA SER A 236 9.38 23.80 9.21
C SER A 236 8.85 24.63 10.37
N ASP A 237 9.34 24.39 11.58
CA ASP A 237 8.91 25.10 12.77
C ASP A 237 9.80 26.28 13.16
N THR A 238 10.95 26.44 12.50
CA THR A 238 11.90 27.55 12.62
C THR A 238 12.64 27.61 13.95
N ASP A 239 12.89 26.47 14.59
CA ASP A 239 13.75 26.38 15.76
C ASP A 239 15.25 26.21 15.41
N GLY A 240 15.59 25.92 14.15
CA GLY A 240 16.96 25.81 13.67
C GLY A 240 17.50 24.38 13.58
N LEU A 241 16.81 23.38 14.13
CA LEU A 241 16.95 22.00 13.68
C LEU A 241 16.27 21.86 12.31
N ILE A 242 16.83 21.01 11.46
CA ILE A 242 16.23 20.74 10.15
C ILE A 242 15.32 19.53 10.27
N ASP A 243 14.22 19.48 9.52
CA ASP A 243 13.19 18.44 9.68
C ASP A 243 13.79 17.04 9.51
N GLY A 244 14.71 16.86 8.55
CA GLY A 244 15.40 15.59 8.33
C GLY A 244 16.38 15.15 9.43
N ILE A 245 16.74 16.02 10.39
CA ILE A 245 17.45 15.65 11.64
C ILE A 245 16.44 15.18 12.68
N GLU A 246 15.30 15.86 12.76
CA GLU A 246 14.24 15.58 13.72
C GLU A 246 13.54 14.25 13.39
N ASP A 247 13.14 14.05 12.14
CA ASP A 247 12.72 12.76 11.58
C ASP A 247 13.91 12.00 11.03
N ARG A 248 14.63 11.32 11.92
CA ARG A 248 15.89 10.61 11.61
C ARG A 248 15.73 9.51 10.57
N ASN A 249 14.52 9.06 10.29
CA ASN A 249 14.24 7.97 9.38
C ASN A 249 13.47 8.38 8.12
N TRP A 250 13.17 9.68 7.98
CA TRP A 250 12.58 10.35 6.81
C TRP A 250 11.26 9.72 6.37
N ASN A 251 10.42 9.33 7.34
CA ASN A 251 9.13 8.71 7.07
C ASN A 251 7.92 9.65 7.29
N GLY A 252 8.19 10.89 7.71
CA GLY A 252 7.25 11.95 8.05
C GLY A 252 6.42 11.69 9.31
N ARG A 253 6.82 10.74 10.16
CA ARG A 253 6.13 10.40 11.41
C ARG A 253 7.07 10.68 12.57
N ILE A 254 6.47 11.05 13.70
CA ILE A 254 7.19 11.15 14.97
C ILE A 254 7.31 9.75 15.55
N ASP A 255 8.50 9.15 15.46
CA ASP A 255 8.80 7.88 16.11
C ASP A 255 9.45 8.09 17.49
N PRO A 256 9.45 7.05 18.38
CA PRO A 256 10.11 7.18 19.67
C PRO A 256 11.60 7.50 19.54
N GLY A 257 12.02 8.64 20.10
CA GLY A 257 13.39 9.13 20.02
C GLY A 257 13.62 10.20 18.94
N GLU A 258 12.56 10.67 18.30
CA GLU A 258 12.54 11.79 17.34
C GLU A 258 11.78 12.98 17.93
N THR A 259 12.21 14.20 17.61
CA THR A 259 11.47 15.44 17.87
C THR A 259 10.40 15.65 16.79
N ASP A 260 9.45 16.55 17.03
CA ASP A 260 8.36 16.84 16.10
C ASP A 260 8.69 18.11 15.29
N PRO A 261 9.03 18.00 13.98
CA PRO A 261 9.52 19.12 13.16
C PRO A 261 8.49 20.22 12.87
N ARG A 262 7.30 20.12 13.48
CA ARG A 262 6.19 21.05 13.33
C ARG A 262 5.98 21.87 14.60
N THR A 263 6.79 21.67 15.63
CA THR A 263 6.68 22.33 16.91
C THR A 263 8.05 22.52 17.54
N GLN A 264 8.43 23.79 17.73
CA GLN A 264 9.71 24.19 18.29
C GLN A 264 10.05 23.60 19.68
N ASP A 265 9.13 22.91 20.35
CA ASP A 265 9.21 22.46 21.75
C ASP A 265 8.40 21.16 21.86
N SER A 266 9.09 20.03 21.65
CA SER A 266 8.50 18.70 21.53
C SER A 266 7.95 18.19 22.87
N ASP A 267 8.69 18.40 23.96
CA ASP A 267 8.30 17.92 25.28
C ASP A 267 7.40 18.88 26.06
N ARG A 268 7.34 20.15 25.65
CA ARG A 268 6.52 21.24 26.20
C ARG A 268 6.97 21.71 27.56
N ASP A 269 8.27 21.88 27.76
CA ASP A 269 8.87 22.44 28.97
C ASP A 269 9.20 23.95 28.89
N HIS A 270 8.99 24.57 27.71
CA HIS A 270 9.30 25.97 27.36
C HIS A 270 10.75 26.26 26.93
N LEU A 271 11.60 25.25 26.83
CA LEU A 271 12.80 25.26 26.02
C LEU A 271 12.45 24.77 24.61
N CYS A 272 13.29 25.07 23.64
CA CYS A 272 13.05 24.64 22.27
C CYS A 272 14.01 23.52 21.90
N ASP A 273 13.59 22.61 21.02
CA ASP A 273 14.38 21.45 20.66
C ASP A 273 15.72 21.90 20.06
N GLY A 274 15.64 22.80 19.08
CA GLY A 274 16.73 23.65 18.58
C GLY A 274 16.84 24.98 19.31
N LEU A 275 17.20 26.05 18.60
CA LEU A 275 17.45 27.39 19.13
C LEU A 275 16.34 28.41 18.79
N CYS A 276 15.53 28.79 19.78
CA CYS A 276 14.47 29.76 19.59
C CYS A 276 14.65 31.06 20.40
N ARG A 277 13.95 32.14 19.99
CA ARG A 277 14.00 33.44 20.68
C ARG A 277 12.99 33.50 21.83
N VAL A 278 13.49 33.32 23.05
CA VAL A 278 12.67 33.41 24.26
C VAL A 278 12.74 34.81 24.89
N LYS A 279 11.59 35.31 25.36
CA LYS A 279 11.48 36.57 26.10
C LYS A 279 11.59 36.31 27.59
N ILE A 280 12.66 36.77 28.21
CA ILE A 280 12.86 36.72 29.66
C ILE A 280 12.57 38.09 30.27
N GLY A 281 11.55 38.17 31.12
CA GLY A 281 11.16 39.40 31.81
C GLY A 281 10.59 40.49 30.88
N ARG A 282 10.81 41.76 31.24
CA ARG A 282 10.16 42.90 30.55
C ARG A 282 10.83 43.35 29.25
N SER A 283 12.09 42.97 28.98
CA SER A 283 12.83 43.53 27.83
C SER A 283 14.00 42.69 27.31
N GLN A 284 14.29 41.51 27.87
CA GLN A 284 15.43 40.71 27.43
C GLN A 284 14.97 39.61 26.49
N GLN A 285 15.50 39.61 25.27
CA GLN A 285 15.38 38.50 24.33
C GLN A 285 16.69 37.72 24.37
N VAL A 286 16.59 36.42 24.59
CA VAL A 286 17.72 35.48 24.51
C VAL A 286 17.41 34.44 23.45
N ILE A 287 18.47 33.84 22.90
CA ILE A 287 18.37 32.65 22.05
C ILE A 287 18.82 31.50 22.93
N ILE A 288 17.93 30.54 23.15
CA ILE A 288 18.13 29.39 24.03
C ILE A 288 17.47 28.17 23.39
N GLY A 289 17.93 27.00 23.79
CA GLY A 289 17.56 25.73 23.18
C GLY A 289 18.22 24.55 23.88
N GLU A 290 17.74 23.35 23.58
CA GLU A 290 18.23 22.09 24.13
C GLU A 290 19.44 21.57 23.35
N ASP A 291 19.32 21.53 22.02
CA ASP A 291 20.44 21.25 21.14
C ASP A 291 21.18 22.55 20.76
N LEU A 292 22.32 22.77 21.40
CA LEU A 292 23.10 23.99 21.21
C LEU A 292 23.88 24.00 19.91
N ASN A 293 24.14 22.82 19.35
CA ASN A 293 24.99 22.65 18.18
C ASN A 293 24.24 22.17 16.93
N LEU A 294 22.94 21.93 17.06
CA LEU A 294 21.96 21.65 16.01
C LEU A 294 22.32 20.38 15.21
N ASN A 295 22.71 19.33 15.92
CA ASN A 295 23.10 18.04 15.34
C ASN A 295 22.10 16.90 15.61
N GLY A 296 21.06 17.15 16.41
CA GLY A 296 20.03 16.20 16.83
C GLY A 296 20.55 15.08 17.76
N ILE A 297 21.63 15.33 18.49
CA ILE A 297 22.25 14.38 19.42
C ILE A 297 22.45 15.08 20.76
N VAL A 298 21.83 14.55 21.81
CA VAL A 298 22.04 15.04 23.18
C VAL A 298 23.48 14.76 23.64
N GLU A 299 24.28 15.81 23.81
CA GLU A 299 25.66 15.75 24.28
C GLU A 299 25.86 16.29 25.72
N GLU A 300 27.10 16.23 26.24
CA GLU A 300 27.42 16.78 27.57
C GLU A 300 27.26 18.31 27.56
N GLY A 301 26.40 18.83 28.44
CA GLY A 301 26.04 20.25 28.50
C GLY A 301 24.76 20.63 27.74
N GLU A 302 24.08 19.67 27.15
CA GLU A 302 22.76 19.82 26.49
C GLU A 302 21.66 19.10 27.28
N THR A 303 20.41 19.47 27.03
CA THR A 303 19.22 18.81 27.57
C THR A 303 18.56 17.92 26.52
N ASP A 304 17.70 17.01 26.95
CA ASP A 304 17.01 16.06 26.08
C ASP A 304 15.64 16.62 25.68
N PRO A 305 15.44 17.00 24.40
CA PRO A 305 14.22 17.67 23.93
C PRO A 305 12.96 16.80 23.94
N LEU A 306 13.09 15.55 24.38
CA LEU A 306 11.98 14.63 24.57
C LEU A 306 11.63 14.45 26.06
N LYS A 307 12.30 15.16 26.97
CA LYS A 307 12.15 15.03 28.42
C LYS A 307 12.23 16.38 29.12
N LYS A 308 11.09 16.78 29.67
CA LYS A 308 10.96 18.02 30.45
C LYS A 308 11.97 18.22 31.58
N ASP A 309 12.51 17.13 32.09
CA ASP A 309 13.43 17.07 33.22
C ASP A 309 14.48 16.02 32.84
N THR A 310 15.53 16.48 32.16
CA THR A 310 16.56 15.63 31.56
C THR A 310 17.31 14.83 32.62
N ASP A 311 17.63 15.44 33.76
CA ASP A 311 18.42 14.81 34.83
C ASP A 311 17.58 14.12 35.92
N GLY A 312 16.27 14.35 35.91
CA GLY A 312 15.29 13.71 36.78
C GLY A 312 15.34 14.22 38.22
N ASP A 313 15.83 15.45 38.46
CA ASP A 313 15.95 16.03 39.80
C ASP A 313 14.62 16.65 40.32
N GLY A 314 13.59 16.69 39.47
CA GLY A 314 12.27 17.24 39.75
C GLY A 314 12.11 18.72 39.38
N VAL A 315 13.08 19.30 38.66
CA VAL A 315 13.04 20.66 38.11
C VAL A 315 13.04 20.56 36.59
N GLU A 316 12.08 21.22 35.93
CA GLU A 316 12.05 21.25 34.46
C GLU A 316 13.28 21.98 33.90
N ASP A 317 13.76 21.59 32.73
CA ASP A 317 15.03 22.06 32.15
C ASP A 317 15.01 23.57 31.91
N TYR A 318 13.92 24.12 31.37
CA TYR A 318 13.72 25.57 31.28
C TYR A 318 13.82 26.28 32.65
N THR A 319 13.29 25.67 33.72
CA THR A 319 13.36 26.23 35.07
C THR A 319 14.79 26.19 35.62
N ALA A 320 15.51 25.09 35.36
CA ALA A 320 16.92 24.96 35.71
C ALA A 320 17.78 26.01 34.97
N TYR A 321 17.52 26.23 33.68
CA TYR A 321 18.15 27.29 32.88
C TYR A 321 17.96 28.69 33.51
N LEU A 322 16.71 29.06 33.86
CA LEU A 322 16.43 30.37 34.48
C LEU A 322 17.16 30.56 35.81
N ARG A 323 17.20 29.53 36.66
CA ARG A 323 17.89 29.58 37.96
C ARG A 323 19.40 29.74 37.78
N CYS A 324 19.97 29.05 36.80
CA CYS A 324 21.38 29.18 36.43
C CYS A 324 21.70 30.64 36.03
N GLN A 325 20.86 31.25 35.19
CA GLN A 325 21.06 32.64 34.76
C GLN A 325 20.91 33.67 35.90
N MET A 326 20.17 33.34 36.97
CA MET A 326 20.05 34.15 38.18
C MET A 326 21.19 33.94 39.20
N GLY A 327 22.15 33.04 38.92
CA GLY A 327 23.34 32.79 39.75
C GLY A 327 23.21 31.64 40.76
N GLU A 328 22.19 30.79 40.63
CA GLU A 328 22.02 29.58 41.45
C GLU A 328 22.78 28.38 40.83
N ASN A 329 24.11 28.42 40.87
CA ASN A 329 25.01 27.46 40.17
C ASN A 329 24.89 25.97 40.59
N THR A 330 24.15 25.64 41.64
CA THR A 330 23.98 24.25 42.10
C THR A 330 22.93 23.49 41.31
N LEU A 331 22.14 24.18 40.49
CA LEU A 331 21.01 23.65 39.69
C LEU A 331 21.17 23.96 38.20
N CYS A 332 22.38 24.34 37.76
CA CYS A 332 22.67 24.42 36.33
C CYS A 332 22.85 23.00 35.80
N ILE A 333 22.18 22.69 34.69
CA ILE A 333 22.38 21.48 33.90
C ILE A 333 23.87 21.45 33.49
N ARG A 334 24.54 20.31 33.70
CA ARG A 334 26.00 20.17 33.59
C ARG A 334 26.43 19.34 32.40
#